data_AF-A0A1H6VMY2-F1
#
_entry.id   AF-A0A1H6VMY2-F1
#
_cell.length_a   1.000
_cell.length_b   1.000
_cell.length_c   1.000
_cell.angle_alpha   90.00
_cell.angle_beta   90.00
_cell.angle_gamma   90.00
#
_symmetry.space_group_name_H-M   'P 1'
#
loop_
_entity.id
_entity.type
_entity.pdbx_description
1 polymer ?
#
loop_
_entity_poly.entity_id
_entity_poly.type
_entity_poly.pdbx_seq_one_letter_code
_entity_poly.pdbx_strand_id
1 'polypeptide(L)'
;MATIRIREWTKKQIERIRETESHSSNDSVIKSLLKDRELAKFAGERVETTDRASVTETAPPLDKPFDDLTVIDELSAPDNGVVFLWCPNCATEIAHLTVEGQMSVSAFEMECRHCLTNLDHHAIVAIEIGYPIEQKLTEDDLEADLRACVIDYWDRILRQQTESATDEAAGIERLVWQLGEYAREFAWEWPEDVPVVGFEGGNTYRNSTTDEWIEVIEQVTENRNSLDSFEVKRYTADSDPSDVDTEIMDSSTIVDLIATRSLLLES
;
A
#
# COMPACT_ATOMS: atom_id res chain seq x y z
N MET A 1 16.74 34.17 -14.45
CA MET A 1 16.92 32.99 -13.57
C MET A 1 15.81 32.02 -13.93
N ALA A 2 16.17 30.80 -14.31
CA ALA A 2 15.24 29.83 -14.87
C ALA A 2 14.31 29.30 -13.78
N THR A 3 13.00 29.43 -13.98
CA THR A 3 11.98 28.73 -13.20
C THR A 3 12.07 27.24 -13.53
N ILE A 4 12.74 26.49 -12.65
CA ILE A 4 13.08 25.08 -12.81
C ILE A 4 11.84 24.21 -12.60
N ARG A 5 11.48 23.41 -13.62
CA ARG A 5 10.44 22.38 -13.55
C ARG A 5 11.12 21.05 -13.24
N ILE A 6 10.89 20.53 -12.03
CA ILE A 6 11.46 19.27 -11.51
C ILE A 6 11.02 18.04 -12.33
N ARG A 7 9.94 18.15 -13.11
CA ARG A 7 9.38 17.08 -13.97
C ARG A 7 10.24 16.66 -15.18
N GLU A 8 11.40 17.28 -15.41
CA GLU A 8 12.21 17.02 -16.62
C GLU A 8 13.62 16.46 -16.31
N TRP A 9 13.88 16.06 -15.06
CA TRP A 9 15.23 15.87 -14.56
C TRP A 9 15.58 14.39 -14.36
N THR A 10 16.33 13.86 -15.31
CA THR A 10 16.92 12.51 -15.28
C THR A 10 18.08 12.40 -14.28
N LYS A 11 18.45 11.18 -13.84
CA LYS A 11 19.62 10.88 -12.97
C LYS A 11 20.88 11.67 -13.35
N LYS A 12 21.18 11.76 -14.66
CA LYS A 12 22.35 12.48 -15.18
C LYS A 12 22.30 13.99 -14.91
N GLN A 13 21.10 14.58 -14.84
CA GLN A 13 20.93 15.99 -14.50
C GLN A 13 21.10 16.23 -13.00
N ILE A 14 20.58 15.35 -12.14
CA ILE A 14 20.76 15.44 -10.68
C ILE A 14 22.24 15.28 -10.31
N GLU A 15 22.95 14.32 -10.91
CA GLU A 15 24.40 14.14 -10.70
C GLU A 15 25.20 15.34 -11.19
N ARG A 16 24.86 15.90 -12.37
CA ARG A 16 25.49 17.11 -12.89
C ARG A 16 25.32 18.30 -11.95
N ILE A 17 24.16 18.42 -11.30
CA ILE A 17 23.90 19.51 -10.35
C ILE A 17 24.63 19.27 -9.04
N ARG A 18 24.68 18.02 -8.54
CA ARG A 18 25.52 17.66 -7.40
C ARG A 18 26.96 18.09 -7.61
N GLU A 19 27.52 17.79 -8.79
CA GLU A 19 28.89 18.14 -9.14
C GLU A 19 29.08 19.65 -9.35
N THR A 20 28.13 20.33 -10.00
CA THR A 20 28.22 21.77 -10.31
C THR A 20 28.05 22.63 -9.06
N GLU A 21 27.15 22.25 -8.17
CA GLU A 21 26.79 23.00 -6.95
C GLU A 21 27.49 22.43 -5.70
N SER A 22 28.36 21.43 -5.87
CA SER A 22 29.18 20.82 -4.81
C SER A 22 28.38 20.30 -3.62
N HIS A 23 27.20 19.74 -3.89
CA HIS A 23 26.39 19.09 -2.85
C HIS A 23 27.06 17.79 -2.38
N SER A 24 26.97 17.52 -1.09
CA SER A 24 27.55 16.31 -0.48
C SER A 24 26.81 15.02 -0.86
N SER A 25 25.56 15.12 -1.28
CA SER A 25 24.69 14.00 -1.65
C SER A 25 23.61 14.44 -2.63
N ASN A 26 23.01 13.47 -3.32
CA ASN A 26 21.83 13.72 -4.15
C ASN A 26 20.65 14.24 -3.29
N ASP A 27 20.53 13.80 -2.03
CA ASP A 27 19.55 14.31 -1.06
C ASP A 27 19.73 15.82 -0.80
N SER A 28 20.96 16.30 -0.69
CA SER A 28 21.23 17.73 -0.52
C SER A 28 20.86 18.56 -1.77
N VAL A 29 21.06 18.00 -2.97
CA VAL A 29 20.61 18.60 -4.23
C VAL A 29 19.08 18.70 -4.22
N ILE A 30 18.40 17.59 -3.95
CA ILE A 30 16.93 17.52 -3.98
C ILE A 30 16.36 18.50 -2.95
N LYS A 31 16.81 18.50 -1.71
CA LYS A 31 16.36 19.47 -0.67
C LYS A 31 16.59 20.92 -1.07
N SER A 32 17.71 21.24 -1.74
CA SER A 32 17.98 22.60 -2.23
C SER A 32 16.98 22.99 -3.32
N LEU A 33 16.69 22.09 -4.26
CA LEU A 33 15.75 22.32 -5.35
C LEU A 33 14.31 22.49 -4.86
N LEU A 34 13.90 21.72 -3.85
CA LEU A 34 12.59 21.86 -3.22
C LEU A 34 12.47 23.20 -2.49
N LYS A 35 13.52 23.65 -1.80
CA LYS A 35 13.59 24.97 -1.15
C LYS A 35 13.54 26.13 -2.15
N ASP A 36 14.20 26.00 -3.29
CA ASP A 36 14.17 27.01 -4.35
C ASP A 36 12.77 27.12 -4.99
N ARG A 37 12.00 26.02 -5.03
CA ARG A 37 10.60 26.04 -5.46
C ARG A 37 9.69 26.79 -4.49
N GLU A 38 9.90 26.63 -3.19
CA GLU A 38 9.18 27.39 -2.16
C GLU A 38 9.40 28.90 -2.37
N LEU A 39 10.66 29.30 -2.53
CA LEU A 39 11.03 30.69 -2.81
C LEU A 39 10.45 31.21 -4.14
N ALA A 40 10.41 30.39 -5.18
CA ALA A 40 9.84 30.75 -6.48
C ALA A 40 8.30 30.87 -6.44
N LYS A 41 7.60 30.02 -5.66
CA LYS A 41 6.15 30.12 -5.46
C LYS A 41 5.76 31.38 -4.68
N PHE A 42 6.57 31.80 -3.70
CA PHE A 42 6.37 33.06 -2.98
C PHE A 42 6.72 34.31 -3.79
N ALA A 43 7.50 34.18 -4.88
CA ALA A 43 7.97 35.31 -5.71
C ALA A 43 7.08 35.67 -6.92
N GLY A 44 6.06 34.89 -7.26
CA GLY A 44 4.93 35.34 -8.10
C GLY A 44 4.86 34.85 -9.56
N GLU A 45 3.60 34.52 -9.91
CA GLU A 45 2.85 34.65 -11.19
C GLU A 45 3.26 33.97 -12.52
N ARG A 46 2.28 33.18 -13.01
CA ARG A 46 1.91 32.80 -14.39
C ARG A 46 2.95 32.94 -15.50
N VAL A 47 3.36 31.78 -16.05
CA VAL A 47 3.72 31.66 -17.48
C VAL A 47 3.05 30.40 -18.06
N GLU A 48 2.13 30.61 -19.00
CA GLU A 48 1.50 29.59 -19.85
C GLU A 48 2.49 28.92 -20.82
N THR A 49 2.05 27.77 -21.37
CA THR A 49 2.56 26.99 -22.53
C THR A 49 3.77 26.07 -22.25
N THR A 50 3.92 24.89 -22.87
CA THR A 50 3.42 24.35 -24.14
C THR A 50 3.43 22.81 -24.07
N ASP A 51 2.46 22.15 -24.70
CA ASP A 51 2.44 20.71 -24.95
C ASP A 51 3.73 20.20 -25.58
N ARG A 52 4.29 19.11 -25.03
CA ARG A 52 5.12 18.20 -25.81
C ARG A 52 5.03 16.78 -25.25
N ALA A 53 4.53 15.90 -26.11
CA ALA A 53 4.40 14.47 -25.88
C ALA A 53 5.73 13.82 -25.45
N SER A 54 5.66 12.94 -24.45
CA SER A 54 6.69 11.94 -24.18
C SER A 54 6.04 10.56 -24.27
N VAL A 55 6.56 9.77 -25.20
CA VAL A 55 6.23 8.37 -25.44
C VAL A 55 7.27 7.55 -24.71
N THR A 56 6.86 6.59 -23.89
CA THR A 56 7.44 5.24 -23.85
C THR A 56 6.37 4.31 -23.29
N GLU A 57 5.76 3.50 -24.17
CA GLU A 57 4.91 2.37 -23.79
C GLU A 57 5.77 1.33 -23.07
N THR A 58 5.50 1.07 -21.79
CA THR A 58 6.06 -0.06 -21.07
C THR A 58 4.91 -0.84 -20.43
N ALA A 59 4.64 -2.03 -21.00
CA ALA A 59 3.65 -3.02 -20.56
C ALA A 59 2.20 -2.51 -20.43
N PRO A 60 1.18 -3.37 -20.54
CA PRO A 60 -0.18 -2.93 -20.21
C PRO A 60 -0.17 -2.37 -18.79
N PRO A 61 -0.79 -1.21 -18.55
CA PRO A 61 -0.93 -0.70 -17.19
C PRO A 61 -1.66 -1.80 -16.41
N LEU A 62 -1.00 -2.30 -15.35
CA LEU A 62 -1.75 -2.85 -14.24
C LEU A 62 -2.72 -1.74 -13.85
N ASP A 63 -4.03 -2.02 -13.75
CA ASP A 63 -5.04 -1.06 -13.30
C ASP A 63 -4.72 -0.67 -11.84
N LYS A 64 -3.70 0.17 -11.66
CA LYS A 64 -3.29 0.74 -10.39
C LYS A 64 -3.99 2.08 -10.24
N PRO A 65 -4.50 2.41 -9.05
CA PRO A 65 -5.07 3.72 -8.79
C PRO A 65 -4.02 4.84 -8.85
N PHE A 66 -2.74 4.50 -8.71
CA PHE A 66 -1.63 5.46 -8.67
C PHE A 66 -0.47 4.97 -9.54
N ASP A 67 -0.10 5.75 -10.56
CA ASP A 67 1.03 5.40 -11.43
C ASP A 67 2.38 5.61 -10.73
N ASP A 68 2.51 6.64 -9.89
CA ASP A 68 3.78 7.04 -9.23
C ASP A 68 3.95 6.49 -7.80
N LEU A 69 3.00 5.69 -7.30
CA LEU A 69 3.04 4.99 -6.01
C LEU A 69 2.98 3.50 -6.27
N THR A 70 4.00 2.76 -5.86
CA THR A 70 4.05 1.32 -6.09
C THR A 70 4.63 0.60 -4.88
N VAL A 71 3.97 -0.46 -4.43
CA VAL A 71 4.56 -1.36 -3.44
C VAL A 71 5.87 -1.96 -3.99
N ILE A 72 6.90 -2.01 -3.16
CA ILE A 72 8.27 -2.39 -3.58
C ILE A 72 8.35 -3.75 -4.29
N ASP A 73 7.43 -4.67 -4.03
CA ASP A 73 7.35 -5.98 -4.68
C ASP A 73 6.98 -5.90 -6.16
N GLU A 74 6.17 -4.92 -6.54
CA GLU A 74 5.75 -4.72 -7.93
C GLU A 74 6.71 -3.82 -8.72
N LEU A 75 7.67 -3.21 -8.03
CA LEU A 75 8.61 -2.29 -8.65
C LEU A 75 9.66 -3.10 -9.43
N SER A 76 9.55 -3.09 -10.75
CA SER A 76 10.45 -3.84 -11.65
C SER A 76 11.55 -2.97 -12.27
N ALA A 77 11.22 -1.74 -12.63
CA ALA A 77 12.17 -0.76 -13.13
C ALA A 77 11.68 0.64 -12.75
N PRO A 78 12.43 1.40 -11.94
CA PRO A 78 11.99 2.72 -11.57
C PRO A 78 12.20 3.73 -12.70
N ASP A 79 11.20 4.58 -12.95
CA ASP A 79 11.11 5.47 -14.12
C ASP A 79 12.34 6.38 -14.29
N ASN A 80 12.96 6.77 -13.18
CA ASN A 80 14.12 7.67 -13.17
C ASN A 80 15.36 7.09 -12.47
N GLY A 81 15.35 5.79 -12.19
CA GLY A 81 16.45 5.13 -11.48
C GLY A 81 16.60 5.56 -10.02
N VAL A 82 15.61 6.26 -9.45
CA VAL A 82 15.59 6.73 -8.07
C VAL A 82 14.20 6.51 -7.49
N VAL A 83 14.14 5.88 -6.31
CA VAL A 83 12.88 5.66 -5.57
C VAL A 83 13.06 5.94 -4.09
N PHE A 84 11.99 6.39 -3.45
CA PHE A 84 11.94 6.63 -2.03
C PHE A 84 11.03 5.61 -1.38
N LEU A 85 11.49 4.95 -0.34
CA LEU A 85 10.74 3.97 0.43
C LEU A 85 10.11 4.66 1.64
N TRP A 86 8.79 4.56 1.76
CA TRP A 86 8.01 5.21 2.79
C TRP A 86 7.29 4.19 3.67
N CYS A 87 7.22 4.49 4.96
CA CYS A 87 6.41 3.71 5.89
C CYS A 87 4.94 4.07 5.67
N PRO A 88 4.09 3.11 5.32
CA PRO A 88 2.68 3.41 5.07
C PRO A 88 1.92 3.71 6.37
N ASN A 89 2.47 3.36 7.54
CA ASN A 89 1.81 3.52 8.84
C ASN A 89 2.05 4.89 9.51
N CYS A 90 3.13 5.58 9.16
CA CYS A 90 3.45 6.88 9.79
C CYS A 90 4.00 7.92 8.80
N ALA A 91 3.80 7.66 7.50
CA ALA A 91 4.24 8.52 6.41
C ALA A 91 5.68 9.06 6.58
N THR A 92 6.60 8.22 7.08
CA THR A 92 8.00 8.59 7.29
C THR A 92 8.86 7.96 6.21
N GLU A 93 9.74 8.74 5.59
CA GLU A 93 10.75 8.23 4.67
C GLU A 93 11.73 7.32 5.42
N ILE A 94 11.91 6.10 4.91
CA ILE A 94 12.76 5.10 5.53
C ILE A 94 14.11 5.03 4.82
N ALA A 95 14.11 5.07 3.48
CA ALA A 95 15.29 4.97 2.66
C ALA A 95 15.05 5.55 1.25
N HIS A 96 16.13 5.86 0.54
CA HIS A 96 16.12 6.10 -0.89
C HIS A 96 17.06 5.14 -1.60
N LEU A 97 16.66 4.67 -2.78
CA LEU A 97 17.43 3.75 -3.60
C LEU A 97 17.77 4.41 -4.92
N THR A 98 18.96 4.13 -5.44
CA THR A 98 19.33 4.44 -6.82
C THR A 98 19.56 3.13 -7.55
N VAL A 99 18.76 2.88 -8.59
CA VAL A 99 18.74 1.63 -9.36
C VAL A 99 19.19 1.93 -10.79
N GLU A 100 20.11 1.12 -11.31
CA GLU A 100 20.72 1.36 -12.63
C GLU A 100 20.07 0.55 -13.76
N GLY A 101 19.05 -0.24 -13.44
CA GLY A 101 18.36 -1.13 -14.36
C GLY A 101 17.12 -1.74 -13.72
N GLN A 102 16.87 -3.02 -14.01
CA GLN A 102 15.78 -3.75 -13.35
C GLN A 102 16.12 -4.06 -11.90
N MET A 103 15.10 -4.04 -11.05
CA MET A 103 15.16 -4.53 -9.68
C MET A 103 14.14 -5.66 -9.50
N SER A 104 14.52 -6.64 -8.69
CA SER A 104 13.64 -7.71 -8.24
C SER A 104 13.91 -7.92 -6.76
N VAL A 105 12.88 -7.85 -5.93
CA VAL A 105 12.98 -8.00 -4.49
C VAL A 105 12.30 -9.32 -4.11
N SER A 106 13.09 -10.33 -3.74
CA SER A 106 12.53 -11.64 -3.35
C SER A 106 12.18 -11.73 -1.87
N ALA A 107 12.84 -10.91 -1.05
CA ALA A 107 12.61 -10.78 0.38
C ALA A 107 13.11 -9.41 0.80
N PHE A 108 12.36 -8.75 1.67
CA PHE A 108 12.70 -7.46 2.21
C PHE A 108 12.34 -7.48 3.70
N GLU A 109 13.33 -7.18 4.54
CA GLU A 109 13.17 -7.17 5.99
C GLU A 109 13.59 -5.80 6.53
N MET A 110 12.68 -5.10 7.21
CA MET A 110 12.93 -3.75 7.71
C MET A 110 11.92 -3.34 8.77
N GLU A 111 12.39 -2.66 9.80
CA GLU A 111 11.53 -2.04 10.80
C GLU A 111 11.53 -0.51 10.61
N CYS A 112 10.37 0.12 10.72
CA CYS A 112 10.27 1.57 10.73
C CYS A 112 10.90 2.13 12.02
N ARG A 113 11.94 2.95 11.90
CA ARG A 113 12.60 3.55 13.09
C ARG A 113 11.75 4.57 13.84
N HIS A 114 10.64 5.01 13.26
CA HIS A 114 9.76 6.01 13.87
C HIS A 114 8.63 5.36 14.67
N CYS A 115 7.80 4.53 14.02
CA CYS A 115 6.66 3.87 14.65
C CYS A 115 6.96 2.45 15.15
N LEU A 116 8.16 1.91 14.90
CA LEU A 116 8.59 0.54 15.24
C LEU A 116 7.76 -0.57 14.59
N THR A 117 6.90 -0.21 13.64
CA THR A 117 6.16 -1.17 12.82
C THR A 117 7.12 -2.00 12.00
N ASN A 118 6.93 -3.32 12.00
CA ASN A 118 7.63 -4.23 11.14
C ASN A 118 7.09 -4.10 9.71
N LEU A 119 8.00 -3.89 8.76
CA LEU A 119 7.72 -3.66 7.35
C LEU A 119 8.27 -4.79 6.49
N ASP A 120 8.52 -5.95 7.11
CA ASP A 120 8.78 -7.20 6.42
C ASP A 120 7.68 -7.47 5.37
N HIS A 121 7.92 -8.36 4.42
CA HIS A 121 6.89 -8.90 3.50
C HIS A 121 6.03 -7.88 2.73
N HIS A 122 6.69 -6.86 2.16
CA HIS A 122 6.15 -6.11 1.01
C HIS A 122 5.05 -5.08 1.32
N ALA A 123 4.97 -4.56 2.55
CA ALA A 123 4.08 -3.45 2.86
C ALA A 123 4.70 -2.06 2.59
N ILE A 124 5.92 -2.00 2.05
CA ILE A 124 6.62 -0.74 1.82
C ILE A 124 6.23 -0.16 0.47
N VAL A 125 5.86 1.10 0.49
CA VAL A 125 5.51 1.84 -0.71
C VAL A 125 6.74 2.58 -1.22
N ALA A 126 7.10 2.31 -2.46
CA ALA A 126 8.02 3.08 -3.26
C ALA A 126 7.28 4.26 -3.90
N ILE A 127 7.79 5.46 -3.69
CA ILE A 127 7.34 6.68 -4.35
C ILE A 127 8.35 7.01 -5.46
N GLU A 128 7.85 7.13 -6.68
CA GLU A 128 8.66 7.50 -7.84
C GLU A 128 8.69 9.01 -8.09
N ILE A 129 9.64 9.45 -8.92
CA ILE A 129 9.80 10.85 -9.32
C ILE A 129 8.64 11.24 -10.25
N GLY A 130 7.55 11.72 -9.66
CA GLY A 130 6.32 12.10 -10.35
C GLY A 130 5.19 12.43 -9.37
N TYR A 131 5.17 11.69 -8.26
CA TYR A 131 4.21 11.85 -7.18
C TYR A 131 4.34 13.22 -6.48
N PRO A 132 3.23 13.93 -6.20
CA PRO A 132 3.25 15.27 -5.62
C PRO A 132 3.51 15.27 -4.10
N ILE A 133 4.62 14.67 -3.68
CA ILE A 133 4.92 14.40 -2.26
C ILE A 133 4.89 15.64 -1.38
N GLU A 134 5.44 16.77 -1.85
CA GLU A 134 5.45 18.02 -1.08
C GLU A 134 4.04 18.54 -0.81
N GLN A 135 3.15 18.42 -1.81
CA GLN A 135 1.78 18.84 -1.69
C GLN A 135 1.06 17.94 -0.69
N LYS A 136 1.22 16.62 -0.82
CA LYS A 136 0.59 15.61 0.03
C LYS A 136 1.07 15.67 1.48
N LEU A 137 2.34 15.99 1.72
CA LEU A 137 2.87 16.28 3.06
C LEU A 137 2.31 17.58 3.65
N THR A 138 2.00 18.58 2.82
CA THR A 138 1.41 19.85 3.27
C THR A 138 -0.08 19.70 3.56
N GLU A 139 -0.76 18.86 2.78
CA GLU A 139 -2.19 18.56 2.88
C GLU A 139 -2.51 17.48 3.92
N ASP A 140 -1.47 16.83 4.50
CA ASP A 140 -1.59 15.71 5.44
C ASP A 140 -2.28 14.46 4.85
N ASP A 141 -2.22 14.33 3.52
CA ASP A 141 -2.88 13.29 2.74
C ASP A 141 -1.94 12.12 2.37
N LEU A 142 -0.63 12.25 2.67
CA LEU A 142 0.36 11.25 2.27
C LEU A 142 0.07 9.88 2.90
N GLU A 143 -0.25 9.84 4.19
CA GLU A 143 -0.54 8.58 4.89
C GLU A 143 -1.73 7.85 4.25
N ALA A 144 -2.80 8.57 3.92
CA ALA A 144 -3.98 8.01 3.27
C ALA A 144 -3.66 7.42 1.90
N ASP A 145 -2.87 8.12 1.08
CA ASP A 145 -2.45 7.62 -0.23
C ASP A 145 -1.56 6.37 -0.12
N LEU A 146 -0.60 6.36 0.82
CA LEU A 146 0.27 5.20 1.07
C LEU A 146 -0.54 3.99 1.52
N ARG A 147 -1.49 4.22 2.43
CA ARG A 147 -2.41 3.21 2.93
C ARG A 147 -3.29 2.63 1.81
N ALA A 148 -3.88 3.49 0.98
CA ALA A 148 -4.67 3.07 -0.17
C ALA A 148 -3.85 2.24 -1.16
N CYS A 149 -2.58 2.61 -1.39
CA CYS A 149 -1.67 1.86 -2.25
C CYS A 149 -1.41 0.43 -1.74
N VAL A 150 -1.25 0.25 -0.42
CA VAL A 150 -1.03 -1.08 0.18
C VAL A 150 -2.30 -1.92 0.14
N ILE A 151 -3.46 -1.32 0.43
CA ILE A 151 -4.76 -2.00 0.38
C ILE A 151 -5.07 -2.48 -1.05
N ASP A 152 -4.88 -1.63 -2.05
CA ASP A 152 -5.04 -1.99 -3.46
C ASP A 152 -4.13 -3.15 -3.87
N TYR A 153 -2.86 -3.09 -3.47
CA TYR A 153 -1.90 -4.16 -3.74
C TYR A 153 -2.38 -5.50 -3.17
N TRP A 154 -2.79 -5.53 -1.90
CA TRP A 154 -3.29 -6.76 -1.27
C TRP A 154 -4.56 -7.29 -1.94
N ASP A 155 -5.52 -6.43 -2.28
CA ASP A 155 -6.74 -6.83 -3.00
C ASP A 155 -6.41 -7.44 -4.37
N ARG A 156 -5.48 -6.83 -5.12
CA ARG A 156 -5.06 -7.35 -6.43
C ARG A 156 -4.33 -8.68 -6.32
N ILE A 157 -3.44 -8.85 -5.33
CA ILE A 157 -2.72 -10.11 -5.12
C ILE A 157 -3.67 -11.24 -4.73
N LEU A 158 -4.60 -10.99 -3.80
CA LEU A 158 -5.63 -11.97 -3.44
C LEU A 158 -6.47 -12.38 -4.66
N ARG A 159 -6.95 -11.40 -5.43
CA ARG A 159 -7.74 -11.65 -6.64
C ARG A 159 -6.98 -12.53 -7.65
N GLN A 160 -5.71 -12.20 -7.91
CA GLN A 160 -4.88 -12.95 -8.86
C GLN A 160 -4.66 -14.40 -8.41
N GLN A 161 -4.43 -14.62 -7.11
CA GLN A 161 -4.22 -15.96 -6.56
C GLN A 161 -5.50 -16.79 -6.59
N THR A 162 -6.66 -16.20 -6.30
CA THR A 162 -7.96 -16.89 -6.40
C THR A 162 -8.30 -17.26 -7.85
N GLU A 163 -8.01 -16.40 -8.83
CA GLU A 163 -8.25 -16.68 -10.25
C GLU A 163 -7.29 -17.74 -10.82
N SER A 164 -6.07 -17.82 -10.28
CA SER A 164 -5.04 -18.79 -10.70
C SER A 164 -5.14 -20.13 -9.97
N ALA A 165 -6.03 -20.25 -8.98
CA ALA A 165 -6.17 -21.40 -8.10
C ALA A 165 -6.71 -22.64 -8.83
N THR A 166 -5.80 -23.39 -9.45
CA THR A 166 -6.09 -24.75 -9.93
C THR A 166 -5.49 -25.84 -9.04
N ASP A 167 -4.57 -25.54 -8.10
CA ASP A 167 -4.04 -26.56 -7.16
C ASP A 167 -3.29 -26.03 -5.88
N GLU A 168 -3.27 -24.72 -5.58
CA GLU A 168 -2.46 -24.15 -4.47
C GLU A 168 -3.27 -23.60 -3.28
N ALA A 169 -4.23 -24.36 -2.75
CA ALA A 169 -5.02 -23.96 -1.57
C ALA A 169 -4.16 -23.57 -0.35
N ALA A 170 -3.02 -24.26 -0.15
CA ALA A 170 -2.07 -23.94 0.92
C ALA A 170 -1.33 -22.61 0.72
N GLY A 171 -1.21 -22.12 -0.52
CA GLY A 171 -0.64 -20.82 -0.83
C GLY A 171 -1.57 -19.67 -0.42
N ILE A 172 -2.87 -19.84 -0.69
CA ILE A 172 -3.91 -18.85 -0.34
C ILE A 172 -4.07 -18.74 1.19
N GLU A 173 -4.12 -19.87 1.90
CA GLU A 173 -4.20 -19.86 3.37
C GLU A 173 -3.03 -19.09 3.99
N ARG A 174 -1.81 -19.33 3.49
CA ARG A 174 -0.63 -18.60 3.96
C ARG A 174 -0.70 -17.11 3.65
N LEU A 175 -1.16 -16.75 2.45
CA LEU A 175 -1.33 -15.35 2.05
C LEU A 175 -2.35 -14.63 2.95
N VAL A 176 -3.53 -15.20 3.16
CA VAL A 176 -4.57 -14.64 4.04
C VAL A 176 -4.05 -14.46 5.46
N TRP A 177 -3.33 -15.47 6.00
CA TRP A 177 -2.70 -15.35 7.31
C TRP A 177 -1.69 -14.19 7.36
N GLN A 178 -0.82 -14.06 6.35
CA GLN A 178 0.16 -12.96 6.28
C GLN A 178 -0.54 -11.60 6.25
N LEU A 179 -1.55 -11.42 5.40
CA LEU A 179 -2.30 -10.17 5.29
C LEU A 179 -3.03 -9.82 6.60
N GLY A 180 -3.58 -10.82 7.29
CA GLY A 180 -4.21 -10.64 8.60
C GLY A 180 -3.24 -10.23 9.71
N GLU A 181 -1.99 -10.72 9.71
CA GLU A 181 -0.95 -10.23 10.63
C GLU A 181 -0.63 -8.75 10.35
N TYR A 182 -0.50 -8.35 9.08
CA TYR A 182 -0.24 -6.96 8.71
C TYR A 182 -1.36 -6.00 9.10
N ALA A 183 -2.61 -6.39 8.85
CA ALA A 183 -3.77 -5.60 9.22
C ALA A 183 -3.77 -5.30 10.73
N ARG A 184 -3.51 -6.32 11.55
CA ARG A 184 -3.36 -6.18 13.01
C ARG A 184 -2.19 -5.31 13.42
N GLU A 185 -1.03 -5.49 12.78
CA GLU A 185 0.18 -4.75 13.13
C GLU A 185 0.07 -3.26 12.80
N PHE A 186 -0.62 -2.93 11.71
CA PHE A 186 -0.80 -1.54 11.29
C PHE A 186 -1.95 -0.85 12.01
N ALA A 187 -2.87 -1.60 12.61
CA ALA A 187 -4.03 -1.07 13.33
C ALA A 187 -4.85 -0.05 12.49
N TRP A 188 -4.94 -0.31 11.19
CA TRP A 188 -5.61 0.53 10.21
C TRP A 188 -7.12 0.35 10.24
N GLU A 189 -7.89 1.46 10.22
CA GLU A 189 -9.36 1.42 10.11
C GLU A 189 -9.82 1.00 8.71
N TRP A 190 -10.01 -0.29 8.47
CA TRP A 190 -10.29 -0.84 7.13
C TRP A 190 -11.48 -0.16 6.44
N PRO A 191 -11.40 0.21 5.15
CA PRO A 191 -12.52 0.82 4.44
C PRO A 191 -13.73 -0.12 4.31
N GLU A 192 -14.95 0.40 4.55
CA GLU A 192 -16.19 -0.38 4.50
C GLU A 192 -16.56 -0.87 3.09
N ASP A 193 -16.07 -0.17 2.06
CA ASP A 193 -16.35 -0.46 0.65
C ASP A 193 -15.33 -1.40 -0.02
N VAL A 194 -14.30 -1.82 0.73
CA VAL A 194 -13.23 -2.70 0.24
C VAL A 194 -13.32 -4.06 0.94
N PRO A 195 -13.30 -5.19 0.20
CA PRO A 195 -13.26 -6.51 0.80
C PRO A 195 -12.13 -6.65 1.81
N VAL A 196 -12.43 -7.19 2.99
CA VAL A 196 -11.43 -7.36 4.04
C VAL A 196 -10.43 -8.44 3.65
N VAL A 197 -9.18 -8.21 4.02
CA VAL A 197 -8.07 -9.16 3.79
C VAL A 197 -7.66 -9.91 5.07
N GLY A 198 -8.36 -9.66 6.17
CA GLY A 198 -8.13 -10.25 7.48
C GLY A 198 -9.44 -10.53 8.23
N PHE A 199 -9.31 -11.26 9.34
CA PHE A 199 -10.43 -11.64 10.20
C PHE A 199 -10.01 -11.54 11.65
N GLU A 200 -10.72 -10.70 12.40
CA GLU A 200 -10.38 -10.31 13.78
C GLU A 200 -11.62 -10.34 14.68
N GLY A 201 -11.40 -10.70 15.95
CA GLY A 201 -12.42 -10.68 16.99
C GLY A 201 -12.81 -9.26 17.40
N GLY A 202 -14.08 -9.09 17.76
CA GLY A 202 -14.69 -7.80 18.09
C GLY A 202 -15.26 -7.04 16.89
N ASN A 203 -14.99 -7.49 15.66
CA ASN A 203 -15.50 -6.88 14.44
C ASN A 203 -16.77 -7.57 13.95
N THR A 204 -17.59 -6.82 13.20
CA THR A 204 -18.73 -7.35 12.46
C THR A 204 -18.46 -7.24 10.98
N TYR A 205 -18.65 -8.35 10.26
CA TYR A 205 -18.46 -8.41 8.82
C TYR A 205 -19.79 -8.68 8.14
N ARG A 206 -20.00 -8.07 6.98
CA ARG A 206 -21.10 -8.40 6.09
C ARG A 206 -20.62 -9.26 4.94
N ASN A 207 -21.27 -10.39 4.75
CA ASN A 207 -21.09 -11.22 3.57
C ASN A 207 -21.84 -10.58 2.39
N SER A 208 -21.11 -10.01 1.43
CA SER A 208 -21.67 -9.37 0.25
C SER A 208 -22.37 -10.34 -0.72
N THR A 209 -22.09 -11.64 -0.62
CA THR A 209 -22.71 -12.70 -1.45
C THR A 209 -24.03 -13.20 -0.86
N THR A 210 -24.08 -13.42 0.46
CA THR A 210 -25.27 -13.98 1.13
C THR A 210 -26.12 -12.93 1.84
N ASP A 211 -25.61 -11.71 1.99
CA ASP A 211 -26.17 -10.61 2.79
C ASP A 211 -26.30 -10.94 4.29
N GLU A 212 -25.54 -11.92 4.76
CA GLU A 212 -25.46 -12.31 6.17
C GLU A 212 -24.42 -11.47 6.92
N TRP A 213 -24.71 -11.20 8.17
CA TRP A 213 -23.86 -10.50 9.13
C TRP A 213 -23.15 -11.54 9.99
N ILE A 214 -21.85 -11.34 10.19
CA ILE A 214 -20.96 -12.22 10.94
C ILE A 214 -20.33 -11.38 12.06
N GLU A 215 -20.86 -11.49 13.26
CA GLU A 215 -20.26 -10.89 14.46
C GLU A 215 -19.21 -11.84 15.01
N VAL A 216 -17.95 -11.40 15.07
CA VAL A 216 -16.83 -12.21 15.56
C VAL A 216 -16.61 -11.90 17.03
N ILE A 217 -16.79 -12.91 17.89
CA ILE A 217 -16.74 -12.73 19.34
C ILE A 217 -15.29 -12.82 19.80
N GLU A 218 -14.68 -14.00 19.69
CA GLU A 218 -13.32 -14.23 20.13
C GLU A 218 -12.63 -15.35 19.36
N GLN A 219 -11.31 -15.35 19.48
CA GLN A 219 -10.41 -16.35 18.92
C GLN A 219 -10.46 -17.63 19.77
N VAL A 220 -10.59 -18.78 19.12
CA VAL A 220 -10.73 -20.10 19.78
C VAL A 220 -9.42 -20.90 19.77
N THR A 221 -8.60 -20.72 18.74
CA THR A 221 -7.27 -21.36 18.61
C THR A 221 -6.16 -20.33 18.72
N GLU A 222 -4.95 -20.74 19.08
CA GLU A 222 -3.75 -19.86 19.09
C GLU A 222 -2.68 -20.44 18.16
N ASN A 223 -2.91 -20.34 16.86
CA ASN A 223 -1.98 -20.79 15.84
C ASN A 223 -0.93 -19.71 15.56
N ARG A 224 0.34 -20.12 15.43
CA ARG A 224 1.44 -19.17 15.16
C ARG A 224 1.67 -18.89 13.67
N ASN A 225 1.33 -19.87 12.82
CA ASN A 225 1.70 -19.86 11.40
C ASN A 225 0.51 -20.23 10.49
N SER A 226 -0.71 -20.14 11.02
CA SER A 226 -1.94 -20.39 10.29
C SER A 226 -3.04 -19.54 10.88
N LEU A 227 -4.11 -19.33 10.11
CA LEU A 227 -5.26 -18.59 10.57
C LEU A 227 -5.94 -19.33 11.73
N ASP A 228 -6.53 -18.55 12.65
CA ASP A 228 -7.26 -19.09 13.78
C ASP A 228 -8.71 -19.41 13.46
N SER A 229 -9.31 -20.27 14.27
CA SER A 229 -10.76 -20.45 14.31
C SER A 229 -11.36 -19.46 15.30
N PHE A 230 -12.58 -19.01 15.03
CA PHE A 230 -13.26 -17.98 15.82
C PHE A 230 -14.64 -18.43 16.23
N GLU A 231 -15.07 -17.99 17.41
CA GLU A 231 -16.46 -18.05 17.80
C GLU A 231 -17.21 -16.87 17.18
N VAL A 232 -18.28 -17.16 16.46
CA VAL A 232 -19.03 -16.16 15.69
C VAL A 232 -20.53 -16.31 15.90
N LYS A 233 -21.27 -15.25 15.61
CA LYS A 233 -22.71 -15.30 15.36
C LYS A 233 -23.00 -14.93 13.92
N ARG A 234 -23.85 -15.71 13.26
CA ARG A 234 -24.32 -15.44 11.90
C ARG A 234 -25.80 -15.12 11.89
N TYR A 235 -26.16 -13.98 11.32
CA TYR A 235 -27.54 -13.53 11.29
C TYR A 235 -27.85 -12.70 10.05
N THR A 236 -29.13 -12.52 9.75
CA THR A 236 -29.59 -11.62 8.68
C THR A 236 -30.09 -10.32 9.29
N ALA A 237 -30.26 -9.27 8.48
CA ALA A 237 -30.77 -7.98 8.95
C ALA A 237 -32.15 -8.05 9.64
N ASP A 238 -32.95 -9.08 9.33
CA ASP A 238 -34.28 -9.31 9.92
C ASP A 238 -34.24 -10.12 11.24
N SER A 239 -33.08 -10.63 11.62
CA SER A 239 -32.90 -11.46 12.83
C SER A 239 -32.46 -10.60 14.02
N ASP A 240 -32.92 -10.94 15.22
CA ASP A 240 -32.37 -10.36 16.46
C ASP A 240 -31.04 -11.05 16.80
N PRO A 241 -29.89 -10.32 16.84
CA PRO A 241 -28.59 -10.91 17.17
C PRO A 241 -28.51 -11.56 18.56
N SER A 242 -29.43 -11.21 19.47
CA SER A 242 -29.50 -11.78 20.82
C SER A 242 -30.12 -13.18 20.86
N ASP A 243 -30.89 -13.55 19.83
CA ASP A 243 -31.57 -14.85 19.72
C ASP A 243 -30.75 -15.88 18.91
N VAL A 244 -29.56 -15.49 18.45
CA VAL A 244 -28.70 -16.30 17.58
C VAL A 244 -27.64 -17.02 18.42
N ASP A 245 -27.62 -18.35 18.30
CA ASP A 245 -26.61 -19.20 18.94
C ASP A 245 -25.22 -18.95 18.34
N THR A 246 -24.19 -19.08 19.17
CA THR A 246 -22.81 -19.00 18.72
C THR A 246 -22.38 -20.31 18.04
N GLU A 247 -21.47 -20.18 17.09
CA GLU A 247 -20.85 -21.32 16.42
C GLU A 247 -19.35 -21.09 16.23
N ILE A 248 -18.60 -22.16 15.99
CA ILE A 248 -17.17 -22.09 15.68
C ILE A 248 -17.02 -22.05 14.16
N MET A 249 -16.43 -20.98 13.67
CA MET A 249 -15.98 -20.87 12.28
C MET A 249 -14.53 -21.30 12.19
N ASP A 250 -14.27 -22.35 11.39
CA ASP A 250 -12.92 -22.87 11.17
C ASP A 250 -12.10 -21.98 10.23
N SER A 251 -10.77 -22.17 10.28
CA SER A 251 -9.82 -21.39 9.49
C SER A 251 -10.05 -21.54 7.98
N SER A 252 -10.41 -22.74 7.50
CA SER A 252 -10.69 -22.97 6.07
C SER A 252 -11.86 -22.15 5.56
N THR A 253 -12.94 -22.07 6.35
CA THR A 253 -14.12 -21.28 6.01
C THR A 253 -13.78 -19.79 5.93
N ILE A 254 -12.98 -19.29 6.87
CA ILE A 254 -12.56 -17.89 6.87
C ILE A 254 -11.65 -17.59 5.67
N VAL A 255 -10.68 -18.46 5.37
CA VAL A 255 -9.82 -18.34 4.19
C VAL A 255 -10.67 -18.30 2.92
N ASP A 256 -11.67 -19.18 2.78
CA ASP A 256 -12.56 -19.19 1.63
C ASP A 256 -13.35 -17.88 1.50
N LEU A 257 -13.88 -17.35 2.62
CA LEU A 257 -14.63 -16.09 2.63
C LEU A 257 -13.77 -14.89 2.22
N ILE A 258 -12.51 -14.83 2.69
CA ILE A 258 -11.55 -13.77 2.31
C ILE A 258 -11.08 -13.95 0.87
N ALA A 259 -10.71 -15.17 0.46
CA ALA A 259 -10.23 -15.46 -0.88
C ALA A 259 -11.29 -15.20 -1.96
N THR A 260 -12.56 -15.47 -1.64
CA THR A 260 -13.71 -15.14 -2.50
C THR A 260 -14.12 -13.67 -2.42
N ARG A 261 -13.44 -12.86 -1.57
CA ARG A 261 -13.68 -11.43 -1.39
C ARG A 261 -15.13 -11.13 -0.98
N SER A 262 -15.69 -12.04 -0.17
CA SER A 262 -17.10 -12.00 0.21
C SER A 262 -17.35 -11.13 1.45
N LEU A 263 -16.34 -10.73 2.20
CA LEU A 263 -16.51 -10.04 3.47
C LEU A 263 -16.20 -8.55 3.36
N LEU A 264 -17.09 -7.70 3.86
CA LEU A 264 -16.90 -6.27 4.06
C LEU A 264 -16.96 -5.95 5.56
N LEU A 265 -16.19 -4.95 6.01
CA LEU A 265 -16.25 -4.49 7.40
C LEU A 265 -17.49 -3.60 7.59
N GLU A 266 -18.27 -3.84 8.64
CA GLU A 266 -19.38 -2.98 9.05
C GLU A 266 -18.98 -2.25 10.36
N SER A 267 -19.25 -0.94 10.42
CA SER A 267 -18.92 -0.07 11.56
C SER A 267 -20.12 0.32 12.43
#